data_AF-A0A8T0FIT2-F1
#
_entry.id   AF-A0A8T0FIT2-F1
#
_cell.length_a   1.000
_cell.length_b   1.000
_cell.length_c   1.000
_cell.angle_alpha   90.00
_cell.angle_beta   90.00
_cell.angle_gamma   90.00
#
_symmetry.space_group_name_H-M   'P 1'
#
loop_
_entity.id
_entity.type
_entity.pdbx_description
1 polymer ?
#
loop_
_entity_poly.entity_id
_entity_poly.type
_entity_poly.pdbx_seq_one_letter_code
_entity_poly.pdbx_strand_id
1 'polypeptide(L)'
;MGKEKVTVAVTPNGLADAVVNDLFMLPEEREMEFTTFLDELGHPPLDQVFYLQKQNNNLIEEFSPLTCDIDTHITWATEAFGNEPEAVNIWIGDNRSVSSMHKDHYENLYYVIVGTKKFDLYPPVASCWMPYKKYKKYQWYYEDKQWKMKDLNEEIKWISSDKKPETPKKLLLYCKTKSFCVELEPGHVCLYQLCGIMKFVNQNFALQ
;
A
#
# COMPACT_ATOMS: atom_id res chain seq x y z
N MET A 1 2.38 21.91 5.06
CA MET A 1 1.12 21.15 4.95
C MET A 1 -0.05 21.79 5.69
N GLY A 2 -0.12 21.87 7.03
CA GLY A 2 -1.18 22.65 7.70
C GLY A 2 -2.61 22.28 7.25
N LYS A 3 -3.37 23.26 6.74
CA LYS A 3 -4.76 23.10 6.29
C LYS A 3 -4.94 22.61 4.84
N GLU A 4 -3.86 22.28 4.14
CA GLU A 4 -3.94 21.72 2.79
C GLU A 4 -4.82 20.46 2.79
N LYS A 5 -5.60 20.27 1.72
CA LYS A 5 -6.50 19.13 1.56
C LYS A 5 -5.74 17.94 0.98
N VAL A 6 -5.97 16.77 1.55
CA VAL A 6 -5.33 15.52 1.15
C VAL A 6 -6.37 14.41 1.05
N THR A 7 -6.15 13.47 0.14
CA THR A 7 -7.02 12.30 -0.06
C THR A 7 -6.52 11.13 0.79
N VAL A 8 -7.28 10.76 1.82
CA VAL A 8 -6.94 9.70 2.76
C VAL A 8 -7.81 8.47 2.50
N ALA A 9 -7.19 7.29 2.43
CA ALA A 9 -7.91 6.02 2.45
C ALA A 9 -8.30 5.68 3.89
N VAL A 10 -9.59 5.46 4.13
CA VAL A 10 -10.11 5.07 5.45
C VAL A 10 -10.78 3.71 5.36
N THR A 11 -10.45 2.83 6.30
CA THR A 11 -11.02 1.47 6.36
C THR A 11 -11.37 1.09 7.79
N PRO A 12 -12.33 0.16 8.00
CA PRO A 12 -12.65 -0.34 9.34
C PRO A 12 -11.55 -1.20 9.98
N ASN A 13 -10.64 -1.75 9.17
CA ASN A 13 -9.76 -2.84 9.57
C ASN A 13 -8.30 -2.68 9.10
N GLY A 14 -7.98 -1.56 8.43
CA GLY A 14 -6.65 -1.28 7.90
C GLY A 14 -6.30 -2.01 6.61
N LEU A 15 -7.24 -2.74 6.01
CA LEU A 15 -7.06 -3.51 4.79
C LEU A 15 -7.70 -2.78 3.60
N ALA A 16 -6.94 -1.90 2.97
CA ALA A 16 -7.30 -1.32 1.68
C ALA A 16 -6.83 -2.22 0.53
N ASP A 17 -7.59 -2.23 -0.57
CA ASP A 17 -7.27 -2.99 -1.78
C ASP A 17 -6.98 -4.47 -1.47
N ALA A 18 -7.88 -5.08 -0.70
CA ALA A 18 -7.67 -6.38 -0.09
C ALA A 18 -8.92 -7.27 -0.16
N VAL A 19 -8.72 -8.58 -0.05
CA VAL A 19 -9.83 -9.52 0.08
C VAL A 19 -10.29 -9.56 1.54
N VAL A 20 -11.54 -9.21 1.79
CA VAL A 20 -12.20 -9.25 3.11
C VAL A 20 -13.53 -9.98 2.93
N ASN A 21 -13.74 -11.07 3.68
CA ASN A 21 -14.96 -11.89 3.61
C ASN A 21 -15.35 -12.32 2.18
N ASP A 22 -14.37 -12.79 1.39
CA ASP A 22 -14.55 -13.19 -0.02
C ASP A 22 -15.02 -12.07 -0.98
N LEU A 23 -14.84 -10.81 -0.60
CA LEU A 23 -15.02 -9.63 -1.45
C LEU A 23 -13.71 -8.87 -1.60
N PHE A 24 -13.47 -8.25 -2.77
CA PHE A 24 -12.36 -7.31 -2.90
C PHE A 24 -12.83 -5.92 -2.46
N MET A 25 -12.27 -5.42 -1.36
CA MET A 25 -12.68 -4.18 -0.72
C MET A 25 -11.70 -3.04 -1.07
N LEU A 26 -12.24 -2.00 -1.70
CA LEU A 26 -11.62 -0.69 -1.81
C LEU A 26 -11.88 0.13 -0.53
N PRO A 27 -10.96 1.04 -0.16
CA PRO A 27 -11.17 1.94 0.96
C PRO A 27 -12.25 3.00 0.66
N GLU A 28 -12.74 3.64 1.73
CA GLU A 28 -13.38 4.95 1.58
C GLU A 28 -12.29 5.98 1.25
N GLU A 29 -12.46 6.76 0.19
CA GLU A 29 -11.60 7.90 -0.08
C GLU A 29 -12.21 9.14 0.55
N ARG A 30 -11.49 9.76 1.49
CA ARG A 30 -11.96 10.91 2.25
C ARG A 30 -11.00 12.08 2.07
N GLU A 31 -11.50 13.19 1.56
CA GLU A 31 -10.76 14.44 1.54
C GLU A 31 -10.84 15.11 2.92
N MET A 32 -9.70 15.47 3.50
CA MET A 32 -9.63 16.16 4.79
C MET A 32 -8.41 17.10 4.87
N GLU A 33 -8.40 17.99 5.86
CA GLU A 33 -7.21 18.79 6.15
C GLU A 33 -6.09 17.90 6.67
N PHE A 34 -4.85 18.18 6.24
CA PHE A 34 -3.70 17.41 6.70
C PHE A 34 -3.52 17.47 8.23
N THR A 35 -3.82 18.60 8.87
CA THR A 35 -3.85 18.69 10.35
C THR A 35 -4.86 17.76 10.98
N THR A 36 -6.08 17.66 10.43
CA THR A 36 -7.10 16.72 10.92
C THR A 36 -6.63 15.28 10.76
N PHE A 37 -6.01 14.94 9.64
CA PHE A 37 -5.42 13.61 9.44
C PHE A 37 -4.35 13.28 10.48
N LEU A 38 -3.46 14.24 10.82
CA LEU A 38 -2.45 14.04 11.86
C LEU A 38 -3.08 13.87 13.24
N ASP A 39 -4.13 14.61 13.57
CA ASP A 39 -4.87 14.47 14.83
C ASP A 39 -5.48 13.05 14.94
N GLU A 40 -6.09 12.55 13.85
CA GLU A 40 -6.63 11.19 13.79
C GLU A 40 -5.53 10.12 13.91
N LEU A 41 -4.32 10.35 13.37
CA LEU A 41 -3.19 9.43 13.57
C LEU A 41 -2.63 9.47 15.00
N GLY A 42 -2.66 10.64 15.65
CA GLY A 42 -2.23 10.79 17.05
C GLY A 42 -3.24 10.21 18.05
N HIS A 43 -4.52 10.22 17.69
CA HIS A 43 -5.63 9.70 18.49
C HIS A 43 -6.52 8.75 17.68
N PRO A 44 -5.99 7.60 17.23
CA PRO A 44 -6.66 6.72 16.29
C PRO A 44 -7.99 6.18 16.82
N PRO A 45 -9.12 6.40 16.11
CA PRO A 45 -10.36 5.73 16.40
C PRO A 45 -10.21 4.22 16.28
N LEU A 46 -10.93 3.45 17.10
CA LEU A 46 -10.85 1.99 17.09
C LEU A 46 -11.37 1.37 15.79
N ASP A 47 -12.40 1.98 15.20
CA ASP A 47 -13.10 1.51 14.02
C ASP A 47 -12.70 2.25 12.74
N GLN A 48 -11.68 3.11 12.76
CA GLN A 48 -11.21 3.81 11.57
C GLN A 48 -9.68 3.78 11.52
N VAL A 49 -9.17 3.23 10.41
CA VAL A 49 -7.75 3.20 10.10
C VAL A 49 -7.51 4.12 8.91
N PHE A 50 -6.71 5.16 9.14
CA PHE A 50 -6.39 6.20 8.17
C PHE A 50 -5.03 5.91 7.53
N TYR A 51 -5.00 5.93 6.19
CA TYR A 51 -3.78 5.70 5.43
C TYR A 51 -3.71 6.61 4.21
N LEU A 52 -2.72 7.48 4.16
CA LEU A 52 -2.32 8.18 2.93
C LEU A 52 -1.58 7.18 2.06
N GLN A 53 -2.25 6.67 1.02
CA GLN A 53 -1.69 5.64 0.14
C GLN A 53 -1.98 5.83 -1.35
N LYS A 54 -2.56 6.97 -1.75
CA LYS A 54 -2.91 7.25 -3.14
C LYS A 54 -1.65 7.17 -4.02
N GLN A 55 -1.62 6.22 -4.96
CA GLN A 55 -0.46 5.95 -5.82
C GLN A 55 -0.62 6.59 -7.20
N ASN A 56 -0.73 7.92 -7.25
CA ASN A 56 -0.92 8.68 -8.49
C ASN A 56 -0.17 10.02 -8.41
N ASN A 57 1.14 9.96 -8.21
CA ASN A 57 2.00 11.13 -8.09
C ASN A 57 1.58 12.08 -6.94
N ASN A 58 1.04 11.51 -5.85
CA ASN A 58 0.34 12.29 -4.83
C ASN A 58 1.26 13.31 -4.14
N LEU A 59 2.58 13.06 -4.08
CA LEU A 59 3.51 14.02 -3.49
C LEU A 59 3.47 15.36 -4.23
N ILE A 60 3.44 15.31 -5.55
CA ILE A 60 3.46 16.52 -6.38
C ILE A 60 2.07 17.17 -6.41
N GLU A 61 1.02 16.35 -6.48
CA GLU A 61 -0.35 16.85 -6.64
C GLU A 61 -0.96 17.41 -5.34
N GLU A 62 -0.74 16.74 -4.20
CA GLU A 62 -1.40 17.06 -2.92
C GLU A 62 -0.42 17.57 -1.85
N PHE A 63 0.89 17.34 -2.03
CA PHE A 63 1.92 17.67 -1.03
C PHE A 63 3.03 18.54 -1.62
N SER A 64 2.73 19.35 -2.63
CA SER A 64 3.71 20.20 -3.31
C SER A 64 4.59 21.05 -2.37
N PRO A 65 4.10 21.56 -1.20
CA PRO A 65 4.97 22.28 -0.26
C PRO A 65 6.11 21.44 0.34
N LEU A 66 6.03 20.11 0.32
CA LEU A 66 7.09 19.22 0.82
C LEU A 66 8.17 18.94 -0.24
N THR A 67 7.94 19.30 -1.50
CA THR A 67 8.88 18.97 -2.60
C THR A 67 10.20 19.74 -2.51
N CYS A 68 10.28 20.80 -1.69
CA CYS A 68 11.55 21.45 -1.40
C CYS A 68 12.42 20.71 -0.38
N ASP A 69 11.84 19.75 0.35
CA ASP A 69 12.51 19.02 1.42
C ASP A 69 13.00 17.63 0.98
N ILE A 70 12.55 17.15 -0.19
CA ILE A 70 12.88 15.83 -0.72
C ILE A 70 13.13 15.87 -2.22
N ASP A 71 14.06 15.03 -2.68
CA ASP A 71 14.31 14.86 -4.11
C ASP A 71 13.12 14.16 -4.77
N THR A 72 12.60 14.76 -5.84
CA THR A 72 11.49 14.20 -6.64
C THR A 72 11.97 13.19 -7.68
N HIS A 73 13.28 13.04 -7.86
CA HIS A 73 13.89 11.95 -8.60
C HIS A 73 15.27 11.65 -8.03
N ILE A 74 15.77 10.43 -8.24
CA ILE A 74 17.09 10.01 -7.75
C ILE A 74 18.05 9.98 -8.94
N THR A 75 19.05 10.85 -8.95
CA THR A 75 19.95 11.07 -10.10
C THR A 75 20.52 9.77 -10.67
N TRP A 76 21.11 8.92 -9.82
CA TRP A 76 21.70 7.65 -10.28
C TRP A 76 20.66 6.70 -10.90
N ALA A 77 19.42 6.74 -10.40
CA ALA A 77 18.34 5.88 -10.89
C ALA A 77 17.84 6.37 -12.24
N THR A 78 17.64 7.69 -12.37
CA THR A 78 17.28 8.32 -13.65
C THR A 78 18.32 8.02 -14.72
N GLU A 79 19.62 8.11 -14.38
CA GLU A 79 20.70 7.75 -15.29
C GLU A 79 20.72 6.26 -15.64
N ALA A 80 20.50 5.37 -14.66
CA ALA A 80 20.53 3.92 -14.87
C ALA A 80 19.34 3.40 -15.69
N PHE A 81 18.14 3.93 -15.43
CA PHE A 81 16.91 3.51 -16.14
C PHE A 81 16.70 4.26 -17.46
N GLY A 82 17.32 5.44 -17.61
CA GLY A 82 17.22 6.26 -18.82
C GLY A 82 15.93 7.08 -18.90
N ASN A 83 15.20 7.22 -17.79
CA ASN A 83 13.97 8.00 -17.69
C ASN A 83 13.75 8.53 -16.27
N GLU A 84 13.00 9.62 -16.16
CA GLU A 84 12.50 10.14 -14.88
C GLU A 84 11.36 9.26 -14.31
N PRO A 85 11.12 9.31 -12.99
CA PRO A 85 10.01 8.58 -12.38
C PRO A 85 8.66 9.06 -12.93
N GLU A 86 7.78 8.12 -13.26
CA GLU A 86 6.41 8.44 -13.71
C GLU A 86 5.52 8.96 -12.58
N ALA A 87 5.86 8.63 -11.33
CA ALA A 87 5.17 9.11 -10.14
C ALA A 87 6.09 9.16 -8.93
N VAL A 88 5.91 10.19 -8.09
CA VAL A 88 6.51 10.28 -6.76
C VAL A 88 5.38 10.27 -5.75
N ASN A 89 5.39 9.29 -4.85
CA ASN A 89 4.32 9.13 -3.88
C ASN A 89 4.82 9.25 -2.44
N ILE A 90 3.97 9.78 -1.57
CA ILE A 90 4.15 9.80 -0.13
C ILE A 90 3.14 8.85 0.53
N TRP A 91 3.62 8.09 1.51
CA TRP A 91 2.81 7.18 2.31
C TRP A 91 2.91 7.53 3.79
N ILE A 92 1.76 7.69 4.44
CA ILE A 92 1.69 7.97 5.89
C ILE A 92 0.51 7.21 6.47
N GLY A 93 0.75 6.39 7.48
CA GLY A 93 -0.30 5.69 8.22
C GLY A 93 0.27 5.03 9.46
N ASP A 94 -0.62 4.47 10.27
CA ASP A 94 -0.25 3.72 11.47
C ASP A 94 0.08 2.25 11.16
N ASN A 95 0.38 1.49 12.21
CA ASN A 95 0.71 0.07 12.15
C ASN A 95 -0.47 -0.86 11.80
N ARG A 96 -1.71 -0.34 11.78
CA ARG A 96 -2.90 -1.10 11.40
C ARG A 96 -3.10 -1.08 9.88
N SER A 97 -2.49 -0.10 9.19
CA SER A 97 -2.59 0.04 7.75
C SER A 97 -1.66 -0.96 7.03
N VAL A 98 -2.26 -1.91 6.31
CA VAL A 98 -1.55 -3.03 5.69
C VAL A 98 -1.85 -3.06 4.19
N SER A 99 -0.81 -3.15 3.37
CA SER A 99 -0.96 -3.36 1.93
C SER A 99 -0.95 -4.86 1.63
N SER A 100 -2.07 -5.36 1.09
CA SER A 100 -2.24 -6.78 0.76
C SER A 100 -1.23 -7.25 -0.29
N MET A 101 -1.06 -8.57 -0.44
CA MET A 101 -0.09 -9.12 -1.40
C MET A 101 -0.45 -8.70 -2.83
N HIS A 102 0.47 -8.04 -3.53
CA HIS A 102 0.30 -7.61 -4.93
C HIS A 102 1.66 -7.51 -5.66
N LYS A 103 1.63 -7.15 -6.94
CA LYS A 103 2.82 -6.80 -7.73
C LYS A 103 2.51 -5.58 -8.59
N ASP A 104 3.53 -4.80 -8.88
CA ASP A 104 3.43 -3.64 -9.77
C ASP A 104 4.12 -3.90 -11.10
N HIS A 105 3.82 -3.05 -12.07
CA HIS A 105 4.47 -3.02 -13.38
C HIS A 105 5.55 -1.93 -13.44
N TYR A 106 6.04 -1.47 -12.29
CA TYR A 106 6.99 -0.38 -12.13
C TYR A 106 8.26 -0.85 -11.42
N GLU A 107 9.37 -0.20 -11.76
CA GLU A 107 10.59 -0.20 -10.94
C GLU A 107 10.37 0.74 -9.75
N ASN A 108 10.32 0.20 -8.53
CA ASN A 108 10.01 0.99 -7.34
C ASN A 108 11.26 1.23 -6.50
N LEU A 109 11.47 2.49 -6.09
CA LEU A 109 12.46 2.88 -5.10
C LEU A 109 11.75 3.34 -3.85
N TYR A 110 11.88 2.58 -2.76
CA TYR A 110 11.28 2.90 -1.47
C TYR A 110 12.31 3.57 -0.55
N TYR A 111 11.87 4.67 0.07
CA TYR A 111 12.59 5.38 1.10
C TYR A 111 11.71 5.56 2.33
N VAL A 112 12.28 5.40 3.52
CA VAL A 112 11.58 5.59 4.80
C VAL A 112 12.17 6.81 5.49
N ILE A 113 11.33 7.82 5.69
CA ILE A 113 11.72 9.07 6.37
C ILE A 113 11.58 8.90 7.89
N VAL A 114 10.47 8.31 8.34
CA VAL A 114 10.16 8.10 9.76
C VAL A 114 9.50 6.73 9.95
N GLY A 115 9.81 6.07 11.08
CA GLY A 115 9.28 4.75 11.41
C GLY A 115 9.94 3.65 10.60
N THR A 116 9.22 2.55 10.38
CA THR A 116 9.78 1.37 9.72
C THR A 116 8.76 0.76 8.75
N LYS A 117 9.22 0.29 7.59
CA LYS A 117 8.41 -0.56 6.69
C LYS A 117 9.00 -1.95 6.59
N LYS A 118 8.14 -2.96 6.68
CA LYS A 118 8.50 -4.37 6.53
C LYS A 118 7.88 -4.93 5.25
N PHE A 119 8.72 -5.45 4.38
CA PHE A 119 8.36 -6.03 3.10
C PHE A 119 8.58 -7.54 3.12
N ASP A 120 7.53 -8.30 2.81
CA ASP A 120 7.65 -9.70 2.45
C ASP A 120 7.64 -9.83 0.92
N LEU A 121 8.82 -10.10 0.36
CA LEU A 121 9.08 -10.11 -1.09
C LEU A 121 9.12 -11.53 -1.62
N TYR A 122 8.46 -11.75 -2.76
CA TYR A 122 8.44 -13.02 -3.48
C TYR A 122 8.92 -12.78 -4.92
N PRO A 123 9.72 -13.71 -5.48
CA PRO A 123 10.25 -13.53 -6.82
C PRO A 123 9.11 -13.49 -7.85
N PRO A 124 9.29 -12.84 -9.02
CA PRO A 124 8.21 -12.67 -10.00
C PRO A 124 7.56 -13.98 -10.46
N VAL A 125 8.36 -15.05 -10.54
CA VAL A 125 7.90 -16.41 -10.90
C VAL A 125 6.85 -16.94 -9.90
N ALA A 126 6.83 -16.44 -8.66
CA ALA A 126 5.87 -16.83 -7.64
C ALA A 126 4.43 -16.55 -8.04
N SER A 127 4.20 -15.52 -8.85
CA SER A 127 2.88 -15.16 -9.37
C SER A 127 2.17 -16.32 -10.10
N CYS A 128 2.94 -17.26 -10.69
CA CYS A 128 2.42 -18.42 -11.40
C CYS A 128 1.70 -19.45 -10.50
N TRP A 129 2.02 -19.49 -9.21
CA TRP A 129 1.43 -20.42 -8.25
C TRP A 129 0.74 -19.73 -7.07
N MET A 130 0.67 -18.40 -7.08
CA MET A 130 -0.12 -17.67 -6.10
C MET A 130 -1.63 -17.93 -6.30
N PRO A 131 -2.41 -17.97 -5.20
CA PRO A 131 -3.82 -18.35 -5.19
C PRO A 131 -4.72 -17.19 -5.69
N TYR A 132 -4.58 -16.83 -6.97
CA TYR A 132 -5.44 -15.82 -7.57
C TYR A 132 -6.86 -16.34 -7.79
N LYS A 133 -7.86 -15.53 -7.43
CA LYS A 133 -9.29 -15.79 -7.70
C LYS A 133 -9.98 -14.53 -8.20
N LYS A 134 -11.16 -14.71 -8.79
CA LYS A 134 -12.05 -13.60 -9.12
C LYS A 134 -12.88 -13.22 -7.90
N TYR A 135 -12.99 -11.94 -7.64
CA TYR A 135 -13.78 -11.36 -6.56
C TYR A 135 -14.63 -10.23 -7.11
N LYS A 136 -15.84 -10.05 -6.56
CA LYS A 136 -16.61 -8.82 -6.77
C LYS A 136 -15.95 -7.66 -6.03
N LYS A 137 -15.92 -6.50 -6.67
CA LYS A 137 -15.39 -5.27 -6.10
C LYS A 137 -16.47 -4.53 -5.31
N TYR A 138 -16.14 -4.19 -4.09
CA TYR A 138 -16.94 -3.35 -3.21
C TYR A 138 -16.08 -2.20 -2.69
N GLN A 139 -16.73 -1.13 -2.25
CA GLN A 139 -16.05 0.00 -1.62
C GLN A 139 -16.67 0.28 -0.25
N TRP A 140 -15.82 0.53 0.74
CA TRP A 140 -16.26 1.03 2.04
C TRP A 140 -16.79 2.45 1.92
N TYR A 141 -17.83 2.77 2.70
CA TYR A 141 -18.25 4.14 2.96
C TYR A 141 -18.77 4.25 4.39
N TYR A 142 -18.50 5.38 5.03
CA TYR A 142 -18.89 5.64 6.41
C TYR A 142 -20.05 6.64 6.46
N GLU A 143 -21.19 6.21 7.00
CA GLU A 143 -22.41 7.02 7.08
C GLU A 143 -23.12 6.71 8.39
N ASP A 144 -23.66 7.74 9.06
CA ASP A 144 -24.37 7.60 10.34
C ASP A 144 -23.57 6.85 11.43
N LYS A 145 -22.24 7.09 11.46
CA LYS A 145 -21.30 6.40 12.36
C LYS A 145 -21.25 4.88 12.18
N GLN A 146 -21.54 4.40 10.98
CA GLN A 146 -21.51 2.99 10.64
C GLN A 146 -20.82 2.75 9.29
N TRP A 147 -20.02 1.69 9.25
CA TRP A 147 -19.42 1.21 8.00
C TRP A 147 -20.44 0.45 7.17
N LYS A 148 -20.51 0.83 5.90
CA LYS A 148 -21.35 0.18 4.89
C LYS A 148 -20.50 -0.14 3.66
N MET A 149 -21.00 -1.05 2.82
CA MET A 149 -20.32 -1.51 1.62
C MET A 149 -21.17 -1.22 0.39
N LYS A 150 -20.56 -0.66 -0.64
CA LYS A 150 -21.21 -0.37 -1.93
C LYS A 150 -20.70 -1.34 -2.99
N ASP A 151 -21.60 -2.04 -3.66
CA ASP A 151 -21.26 -2.88 -4.83
C ASP A 151 -20.90 -1.99 -6.00
N LEU A 152 -19.73 -2.21 -6.61
CA LEU A 152 -19.28 -1.47 -7.79
C LEU A 152 -19.71 -2.12 -9.10
N ASN A 153 -20.36 -3.28 -9.05
CA ASN A 153 -20.75 -4.08 -10.22
C ASN A 153 -19.56 -4.44 -11.13
N GLU A 154 -18.37 -4.60 -10.54
CA GLU A 154 -17.13 -4.94 -11.22
C GLU A 154 -16.50 -6.19 -10.58
N GLU A 155 -15.68 -6.90 -11.34
CA GLU A 155 -14.88 -8.02 -10.85
C GLU A 155 -13.38 -7.75 -11.03
N ILE A 156 -12.58 -8.29 -10.11
CA ILE A 156 -11.13 -8.25 -10.20
C ILE A 156 -10.53 -9.62 -9.88
N LYS A 157 -9.38 -9.92 -10.49
CA LYS A 157 -8.56 -11.06 -10.12
C LYS A 157 -7.53 -10.63 -9.07
N TRP A 158 -7.66 -11.13 -7.85
CA TRP A 158 -6.76 -10.79 -6.73
C TRP A 158 -6.25 -12.03 -6.00
N ILE A 159 -5.20 -11.85 -5.19
CA ILE A 159 -4.59 -12.94 -4.41
C ILE A 159 -5.42 -13.19 -3.15
N SER A 160 -5.80 -14.45 -2.93
CA SER A 160 -6.42 -14.87 -1.67
C SER A 160 -5.34 -14.97 -0.59
N SER A 161 -5.38 -14.11 0.43
CA SER A 161 -4.42 -14.15 1.54
C SER A 161 -4.61 -15.38 2.45
N ASP A 162 -5.82 -15.93 2.48
CA ASP A 162 -6.27 -17.02 3.35
C ASP A 162 -6.29 -18.41 2.67
N LYS A 163 -6.25 -18.46 1.34
CA LYS A 163 -6.41 -19.72 0.59
C LYS A 163 -5.09 -20.22 0.04
N LYS A 164 -4.89 -21.52 0.13
CA LYS A 164 -3.78 -22.22 -0.51
C LYS A 164 -4.00 -22.32 -2.02
N PRO A 165 -2.93 -22.45 -2.83
CA PRO A 165 -3.07 -22.69 -4.25
C PRO A 165 -3.88 -23.96 -4.56
N GLU A 166 -4.70 -23.88 -5.61
CA GLU A 166 -5.75 -24.88 -5.89
C GLU A 166 -5.23 -26.25 -6.33
N THR A 167 -4.04 -26.32 -6.92
CA THR A 167 -3.48 -27.58 -7.43
C THR A 167 -2.33 -28.07 -6.55
N PRO A 168 -2.17 -29.40 -6.37
CA PRO A 168 -1.05 -29.95 -5.60
C PRO A 168 0.32 -29.48 -6.09
N LYS A 169 0.48 -29.32 -7.42
CA LYS A 169 1.70 -28.78 -8.03
C LYS A 169 1.96 -27.33 -7.62
N LYS A 170 0.94 -26.46 -7.68
CA LYS A 170 1.07 -25.05 -7.26
C LYS A 170 1.32 -24.96 -5.75
N LEU A 171 0.64 -25.76 -4.95
CA LEU A 171 0.85 -25.81 -3.50
C LEU A 171 2.28 -26.21 -3.17
N LEU A 172 2.83 -27.23 -3.83
CA LEU A 172 4.23 -27.64 -3.65
C LEU A 172 5.21 -26.51 -3.99
N LEU A 173 4.98 -25.80 -5.10
CA LEU A 173 5.82 -24.66 -5.51
C LEU A 173 5.71 -23.49 -4.52
N TYR A 174 4.49 -23.18 -4.07
CA TYR A 174 4.23 -22.16 -3.06
C TYR A 174 4.98 -22.45 -1.75
N CYS A 175 4.88 -23.67 -1.22
CA CYS A 175 5.60 -24.07 0.00
C CYS A 175 7.13 -24.08 -0.15
N LYS A 176 7.64 -24.26 -1.37
CA LYS A 176 9.07 -24.24 -1.67
C LYS A 176 9.61 -22.86 -2.06
N THR A 177 8.72 -21.87 -2.22
CA THR A 177 9.12 -20.54 -2.63
C THR A 177 9.88 -19.89 -1.49
N LYS A 178 11.11 -19.45 -1.76
CA LYS A 178 11.83 -18.59 -0.83
C LYS A 178 11.27 -17.18 -0.94
N SER A 179 10.82 -16.64 0.19
CA SER A 179 10.55 -15.21 0.33
C SER A 179 11.76 -14.53 0.98
N PHE A 180 11.85 -13.22 0.77
CA PHE A 180 12.80 -12.36 1.45
C PHE A 180 12.01 -11.39 2.32
N CYS A 181 12.39 -11.29 3.58
CA CYS A 181 11.84 -10.31 4.49
C CYS A 181 12.84 -9.18 4.63
N VAL A 182 12.43 -7.95 4.31
CA VAL A 182 13.27 -6.76 4.39
C VAL A 182 12.59 -5.76 5.30
N GLU A 183 13.34 -5.26 6.28
CA GLU A 183 12.92 -4.18 7.16
C GLU A 183 13.69 -2.91 6.79
N LEU A 184 12.96 -1.85 6.47
CA LEU A 184 13.48 -0.58 5.98
C LEU A 184 13.24 0.50 7.05
N GLU A 185 14.33 1.10 7.51
CA GLU A 185 14.37 2.11 8.59
C GLU A 185 14.95 3.43 8.05
N PRO A 186 14.82 4.56 8.79
CA PRO A 186 15.38 5.83 8.38
C PRO A 186 16.90 5.77 8.30
N GLY A 187 17.47 6.34 7.24
CA GLY A 187 18.91 6.31 6.99
C GLY A 187 19.39 5.09 6.20
N HIS A 188 18.54 4.10 5.91
CA HIS A 188 18.83 3.13 4.86
C HIS A 188 18.85 3.82 3.49
N VAL A 189 19.70 3.35 2.57
CA VAL A 189 19.95 4.02 1.27
C VAL A 189 18.67 4.07 0.42
N CYS A 190 18.05 2.92 0.17
CA CYS A 190 16.70 2.72 -0.38
C CYS A 190 16.46 1.22 -0.55
N LEU A 191 15.19 0.79 -0.64
CA LEU A 191 14.85 -0.52 -1.18
C LEU A 191 14.51 -0.38 -2.66
N TYR A 192 15.33 -0.97 -3.52
CA TYR A 192 14.99 -1.17 -4.93
C TYR A 192 14.17 -2.45 -5.11
N GLN A 193 12.90 -2.29 -5.43
CA GLN A 193 11.99 -3.39 -5.76
C GLN A 193 11.81 -3.45 -7.28
N LEU A 194 12.34 -4.53 -7.86
CA LEU A 194 12.19 -4.87 -9.27
C LEU A 194 10.73 -5.01 -9.69
N CYS A 195 10.45 -4.60 -10.93
CA CYS A 195 9.15 -4.81 -11.56
C CYS A 195 8.71 -6.28 -11.49
N GLY A 196 7.44 -6.50 -11.17
CA GLY A 196 6.85 -7.84 -11.06
C GLY A 196 7.22 -8.62 -9.81
N ILE A 197 8.11 -8.12 -8.94
CA ILE A 197 8.28 -8.67 -7.58
C ILE A 197 6.95 -8.52 -6.86
N MET A 198 6.53 -9.62 -6.24
CA MET A 198 5.37 -9.62 -5.37
C MET A 198 5.76 -9.16 -3.98
N LYS A 199 4.92 -8.30 -3.38
CA LYS A 199 5.16 -7.74 -2.06
C LYS A 199 3.91 -7.77 -1.20
N PHE A 200 4.12 -7.96 0.08
CA PHE A 200 3.19 -7.62 1.15
C PHE A 200 3.90 -6.64 2.08
N VAL A 201 3.21 -5.59 2.50
CA VAL A 201 3.85 -4.47 3.22
C VAL A 201 3.09 -4.17 4.50
N ASN A 202 3.83 -4.24 5.60
CA ASN A 202 3.42 -3.71 6.89
C ASN A 202 4.27 -2.49 7.23
N GLN A 203 3.76 -1.64 8.09
CA GLN A 203 4.52 -0.52 8.61
C GLN A 203 4.38 -0.45 10.12
N ASN A 204 5.35 0.18 10.76
CA ASN A 204 5.29 0.49 12.17
C ASN A 204 5.71 1.93 12.36
N PHE A 205 4.97 2.63 13.21
CA PHE A 205 5.25 3.99 13.59
C PHE A 205 5.47 4.01 15.09
N ALA A 206 6.74 4.14 15.50
CA ALA A 206 7.08 4.43 16.88
C ALA A 206 7.18 5.94 17.04
N LEU A 207 6.13 6.58 17.53
CA LEU A 207 6.28 7.89 18.18
C LEU A 207 7.10 7.64 19.44
N GLN A 208 8.38 8.02 19.43
CA GLN A 208 9.15 8.22 20.65
C GLN A 208 8.87 9.60 21.22
#